data_AF-A0AAU5WF65-F1
#
_entry.id   AF-A0AAU5WF65-F1
#
_cell.length_a   1.000
_cell.length_b   1.000
_cell.length_c   1.000
_cell.angle_alpha   90.00
_cell.angle_beta   90.00
_cell.angle_gamma   90.00
#
_symmetry.space_group_name_H-M   'P 1'
#
loop_
_entity.id
_entity.type
_entity.pdbx_description
1 polymer ?
#
loop_
_entity_poly.entity_id
_entity_poly.type
_entity_poly.pdbx_seq_one_letter_code
_entity_poly.pdbx_strand_id
1 'polypeptide(L)'
;MTHAAYGSTVMSRRTTLPPAEAAGAHPARLAEPDGRFAAPVFPGDRLHIAAWQDDGALGFTVSVGDRTVISGGRARWHRER
;
A
#
# COMPACT_ATOMS: atom_id res chain seq x y z
N MET A 1 2.37 -22.90 9.56
CA MET A 1 2.92 -22.68 8.22
C MET A 1 2.04 -21.66 7.53
N THR A 2 2.41 -20.38 7.60
CA THR A 2 1.61 -19.26 7.07
C THR A 2 2.00 -19.06 5.61
N HIS A 3 1.05 -19.30 4.71
CA HIS A 3 1.26 -19.20 3.27
C HIS A 3 1.29 -17.72 2.87
N ALA A 4 2.48 -17.15 2.73
CA ALA A 4 2.67 -15.80 2.22
C ALA A 4 2.35 -15.80 0.71
N ALA A 5 1.22 -15.22 0.33
CA ALA A 5 0.92 -14.92 -1.06
C ALA A 5 1.85 -13.79 -1.54
N TYR A 6 3.03 -14.17 -2.02
CA TYR A 6 4.01 -13.26 -2.62
C TYR A 6 3.56 -12.95 -4.07
N GLY A 7 2.63 -12.02 -4.22
CA GLY A 7 2.21 -11.50 -5.51
C GLY A 7 3.04 -10.28 -5.90
N SER A 8 4.11 -10.47 -6.67
CA SER A 8 4.84 -9.36 -7.29
C SER A 8 4.06 -8.84 -8.51
N THR A 9 3.05 -8.01 -8.29
CA THR A 9 2.33 -7.33 -9.37
C THR A 9 3.00 -6.00 -9.68
N VAL A 10 3.75 -5.94 -10.79
CA VAL A 10 4.26 -4.68 -11.35
C VAL A 10 3.09 -3.96 -12.02
N MET A 11 2.36 -3.13 -11.27
CA MET A 11 1.19 -2.41 -11.76
C MET A 11 1.58 -1.01 -12.24
N SER A 12 2.00 -0.90 -13.51
CA SER A 12 2.18 0.40 -14.18
C SER A 12 0.85 0.92 -14.70
N ARG A 13 -0.01 1.45 -13.82
CA ARG A 13 -1.18 2.25 -14.19
C ARG A 13 -1.28 3.48 -13.29
N ARG A 14 -1.50 4.65 -13.90
CA ARG A 14 -1.79 5.90 -13.18
C ARG A 14 -3.19 5.76 -12.55
N THR A 15 -3.23 5.26 -11.32
CA THR A 15 -4.43 5.21 -10.47
C THR A 15 -4.13 5.99 -9.19
N THR A 16 -5.01 6.92 -8.83
CA THR A 16 -4.92 7.77 -7.64
C THR A 16 -5.16 7.04 -6.31
N LEU A 17 -5.34 5.72 -6.30
CA LEU A 17 -5.74 4.94 -5.11
C LEU A 17 -5.22 3.48 -5.13
N PRO A 18 -3.96 3.25 -4.73
CA PRO A 18 -3.38 1.89 -4.70
C PRO A 18 -3.79 0.96 -3.53
N PRO A 19 -4.24 1.38 -2.32
CA PRO A 19 -4.45 0.41 -1.23
C PRO A 19 -5.81 -0.30 -1.27
N ALA A 20 -6.85 0.38 -1.74
CA ALA A 20 -8.23 -0.07 -1.60
C ALA A 20 -8.56 -1.26 -2.51
N GLU A 21 -8.12 -1.22 -3.77
CA GLU A 21 -8.31 -2.33 -4.72
C GLU A 21 -7.55 -3.59 -4.29
N ALA A 22 -6.32 -3.44 -3.76
CA ALA A 22 -5.52 -4.55 -3.25
C ALA A 22 -6.17 -5.24 -2.03
N ALA A 23 -6.96 -4.50 -1.26
CA ALA A 23 -7.74 -5.03 -0.14
C ALA A 23 -9.16 -5.47 -0.53
N GLY A 24 -9.56 -5.36 -1.81
CA GLY A 24 -10.93 -5.60 -2.26
C GLY A 24 -11.97 -4.62 -1.68
N ALA A 25 -11.51 -3.48 -1.15
CA ALA A 25 -12.31 -2.49 -0.46
C ALA A 25 -12.55 -1.25 -1.32
N HIS A 26 -13.75 -0.67 -1.22
CA HIS A 26 -14.04 0.59 -1.90
C HIS A 26 -13.18 1.73 -1.31
N PRO A 27 -12.54 2.59 -2.13
CA PRO A 27 -11.69 3.70 -1.67
C PRO A 27 -12.31 4.58 -0.60
N ALA A 28 -13.62 4.88 -0.74
CA ALA A 28 -14.36 5.69 0.21
C ALA A 28 -14.52 5.06 1.61
N ARG A 29 -14.10 3.80 1.79
CA ARG A 29 -14.14 3.11 3.08
C ARG A 29 -12.82 3.19 3.84
N LEU A 30 -11.76 3.78 3.26
CA LEU A 30 -10.48 3.96 3.94
C LEU A 30 -10.72 4.82 5.19
N ALA A 31 -10.58 4.19 6.35
CA ALA A 31 -10.85 4.81 7.64
C ALA A 31 -9.58 5.50 8.17
N GLU A 32 -8.45 4.79 8.10
CA GLU A 32 -7.21 5.21 8.74
C GLU A 32 -6.01 4.86 7.84
N PRO A 33 -5.43 5.85 7.14
CA PRO A 33 -4.10 5.75 6.54
C PRO A 33 -3.03 6.30 7.49
N ASP A 34 -2.03 5.47 7.80
CA ASP A 34 -0.81 5.86 8.52
C ASP A 34 0.44 5.47 7.72
N GLY A 35 1.54 6.17 7.96
CA GLY A 35 2.83 5.91 7.34
C GLY A 35 3.79 7.09 7.49
N ARG A 36 5.09 6.79 7.54
CA ARG A 36 6.15 7.81 7.62
C ARG A 36 6.73 8.09 6.25
N PHE A 37 6.73 9.36 5.82
CA PHE A 37 7.57 9.81 4.71
C PHE A 37 9.04 9.70 5.09
N ALA A 38 9.75 8.78 4.45
CA ALA A 38 11.12 8.45 4.77
C ALA A 38 12.13 9.18 3.88
N ALA A 39 11.75 9.55 2.66
CA ALA A 39 12.57 10.24 1.68
C ALA A 39 11.70 11.00 0.67
N PRO A 40 12.23 12.06 0.02
CA PRO A 40 11.50 12.77 -1.04
C PRO A 40 11.29 11.89 -2.27
N VAL A 41 10.24 12.21 -3.01
CA VAL A 41 9.95 11.69 -4.36
C VAL A 41 9.95 12.85 -5.34
N PHE A 42 10.36 12.58 -6.58
CA PHE A 42 10.36 13.57 -7.65
C PHE A 42 9.31 13.21 -8.71
N PRO A 43 8.73 14.21 -9.40
CA PRO A 43 7.85 13.95 -10.53
C PRO A 43 8.53 13.06 -11.58
N GLY A 44 7.86 11.98 -11.95
CA GLY A 44 8.40 10.96 -12.86
C GLY A 44 8.97 9.72 -12.16
N ASP A 45 9.17 9.76 -10.85
CA ASP A 45 9.57 8.59 -10.07
C ASP A 45 8.53 7.46 -10.21
N ARG A 46 9.02 6.24 -10.41
CA ARG A 46 8.19 5.04 -10.39
C ARG A 46 8.12 4.51 -8.97
N LEU A 47 6.93 4.58 -8.39
CA LEU A 47 6.64 4.03 -7.07
C LEU A 47 6.37 2.53 -7.17
N HIS A 48 7.04 1.75 -6.34
CA HIS A 48 6.74 0.35 -6.09
C HIS A 48 6.09 0.23 -4.71
N ILE A 49 4.95 -0.46 -4.63
CA ILE A 49 4.21 -0.66 -3.39
C ILE A 49 4.22 -2.15 -3.06
N ALA A 50 4.84 -2.50 -1.94
CA ALA A 50 4.74 -3.84 -1.37
C ALA A 50 3.70 -3.78 -0.25
N ALA A 51 2.67 -4.62 -0.31
CA ALA A 51 1.59 -4.66 0.66
C ALA A 51 1.29 -6.08 1.13
N TRP A 52 0.84 -6.22 2.37
CA TRP A 52 0.53 -7.50 3.01
C TRP A 52 -0.58 -7.33 4.04
N GLN A 53 -1.27 -8.42 4.34
CA GLN A 53 -2.27 -8.45 5.42
C GLN A 53 -1.56 -8.53 6.78
N ASP A 54 -1.95 -7.65 7.71
CA ASP A 54 -1.37 -7.51 9.05
C ASP A 54 -2.49 -7.18 10.06
N ASP A 55 -2.89 -8.16 10.88
CA ASP A 55 -3.87 -7.99 11.97
C ASP A 55 -5.14 -7.19 11.61
N GLY A 56 -5.78 -7.55 10.50
CA GLY A 56 -7.02 -6.90 10.04
C GLY A 56 -6.81 -5.50 9.43
N ALA A 57 -5.55 -5.11 9.21
CA ALA A 57 -5.14 -3.97 8.42
C ALA A 57 -4.31 -4.44 7.21
N LEU A 58 -4.13 -3.55 6.23
CA LEU A 58 -3.15 -3.73 5.17
C LEU A 58 -1.87 -2.98 5.56
N GLY A 59 -0.80 -3.73 5.84
CA GLY A 59 0.55 -3.18 5.98
C GLY A 59 1.13 -2.91 4.59
N PHE A 60 1.89 -1.82 4.42
CA PHE A 60 2.57 -1.53 3.16
C PHE A 60 3.86 -0.73 3.33
N THR A 61 4.70 -0.80 2.30
CA THR A 61 5.91 0.02 2.13
C THR A 61 5.98 0.50 0.69
N VAL A 62 6.47 1.72 0.49
CA VAL A 62 6.62 2.33 -0.84
C VAL A 62 8.09 2.64 -1.08
N SER A 63 8.59 2.27 -2.26
CA SER A 63 9.97 2.55 -2.69
C SER A 63 10.05 3.15 -4.10
N VAL A 64 11.18 3.81 -4.38
CA VAL A 64 11.63 4.18 -5.74
C VAL A 64 12.94 3.43 -5.97
N GLY A 65 12.92 2.41 -6.83
CA GLY A 65 13.99 1.41 -6.87
C GLY A 65 14.17 0.80 -5.48
N ASP A 66 15.40 0.84 -4.97
CA ASP A 66 15.77 0.28 -3.66
C ASP A 66 15.58 1.26 -2.49
N ARG A 67 15.21 2.53 -2.78
CA ARG A 67 15.04 3.56 -1.74
C ARG A 67 13.61 3.56 -1.22
N THR A 68 13.43 3.27 0.07
CA THR A 68 12.14 3.45 0.75
C THR A 68 11.78 4.94 0.87
N VAL A 69 10.58 5.29 0.41
CA VAL A 69 10.03 6.66 0.46
C VAL A 69 8.84 6.77 1.41
N ILE A 70 8.10 5.67 1.63
CA ILE A 70 7.13 5.54 2.72
C ILE A 70 7.40 4.24 3.46
N SER A 71 7.60 4.34 4.77
CA SER A 71 7.86 3.21 5.68
C SER A 71 6.75 3.06 6.70
N GLY A 72 6.49 1.83 7.15
CA GLY A 72 5.52 1.55 8.21
C GLY A 72 4.08 1.90 7.81
N GLY A 73 3.75 1.82 6.52
CA GLY A 73 2.43 2.12 6.02
C GLY A 73 1.40 1.15 6.58
N ARG A 74 0.25 1.67 7.01
CA ARG A 74 -0.87 0.87 7.48
C ARG A 74 -2.19 1.48 7.01
N ALA A 75 -3.09 0.66 6.52
CA ALA A 75 -4.41 1.08 6.07
C ALA A 75 -5.51 0.18 6.66
N ARG A 76 -6.60 0.79 7.13
CA ARG A 76 -7.81 0.09 7.58
C ARG A 76 -9.04 0.60 6.84
N TRP A 77 -10.03 -0.27 6.67
CA TRP A 77 -11.31 0.08 6.09
C TRP A 77 -12.45 -0.16 7.09
N HIS A 78 -13.48 0.67 7.03
CA HIS A 78 -14.73 0.38 7.72
C HIS A 78 -15.34 -0.92 7.16
N ARG A 79 -15.73 -1.82 8.06
CA ARG A 79 -16.54 -3.00 7.67
C ARG A 79 -17.99 -2.58 7.46
N GLU A 80 -18.62 -3.18 6.46
CA GLU A 80 -20.05 -3.04 6.23
C GLU A 80 -20.82 -3.66 7.41
N ARG A 81 -21.85 -2.97 7.89
CA ARG A 81 -22.85 -3.58 8.76
C ARG A 81 -23.75 -4.49 7.94
#